data_AF-A0A1E3AMG0-F1
#
_entry.id   AF-A0A1E3AMG0-F1
#
_cell.length_a   1.000
_cell.length_b   1.000
_cell.length_c   1.000
_cell.angle_alpha   90.00
_cell.angle_beta   90.00
_cell.angle_gamma   90.00
#
_symmetry.space_group_name_H-M   'P 1'
#
loop_
_entity.id
_entity.type
_entity.pdbx_description
1 polymer ?
#
loop_
_entity_poly.entity_id
_entity_poly.type
_entity_poly.pdbx_seq_one_letter_code
_entity_poly.pdbx_strand_id
1 'polypeptide(L)'
;MENERIKAIHDAAVHLFLQQGYARTQISHIAREVGVSVGTIYHDFAGKQEIMHFVLKCTISPGYLEKDFERPVTDDLFRGLEEEIMQVFRKSAENFSGRLKQGKEAYDFPSLISDAFDMLAQYAVGCLFIEKNQFDFPVLARNYREYREHFFAAMTGYLSLFMEKGMIRPLKNKELTTALIVEQLAWWAMDMRYNSFEEHHISLEDAKEVCMDNLVHAYMQV
;
A
#
# COMPACT_ATOMS: atom_id res chain seq x y z
N MET A 1 -21.04 -8.68 -15.40
CA MET A 1 -20.91 -10.13 -15.66
C MET A 1 -19.47 -10.56 -15.88
N GLU A 2 -18.74 -10.01 -16.86
CA GLU A 2 -17.37 -10.46 -17.18
C GLU A 2 -16.27 -9.68 -16.46
N ASN A 3 -16.42 -8.37 -16.28
CA ASN A 3 -15.47 -7.55 -15.51
C ASN A 3 -15.57 -7.86 -13.99
N GLU A 4 -16.77 -8.20 -13.52
CA GLU A 4 -17.00 -8.70 -12.16
C GLU A 4 -16.20 -9.97 -11.84
N ARG A 5 -15.95 -10.84 -12.83
CA ARG A 5 -15.14 -12.05 -12.63
C ARG A 5 -13.65 -11.73 -12.52
N ILE A 6 -13.15 -10.81 -13.35
CA ILE A 6 -11.76 -10.30 -13.21
C ILE A 6 -11.56 -9.69 -11.84
N LYS A 7 -12.53 -8.91 -11.36
CA LYS A 7 -12.53 -8.35 -10.02
C LYS A 7 -12.53 -9.41 -8.92
N ALA A 8 -13.40 -10.42 -9.02
CA ALA A 8 -13.40 -11.53 -8.06
C ALA A 8 -12.08 -12.31 -8.06
N ILE A 9 -11.47 -12.55 -9.24
CA ILE A 9 -10.15 -13.19 -9.36
C ILE A 9 -9.06 -12.32 -8.73
N HIS A 10 -9.08 -11.02 -8.99
CA HIS A 10 -8.16 -10.06 -8.38
C HIS A 10 -8.26 -10.09 -6.86
N ASP A 11 -9.47 -9.97 -6.31
CA ASP A 11 -9.69 -9.89 -4.86
C ASP A 11 -9.27 -11.19 -4.16
N ALA A 12 -9.63 -12.35 -4.72
CA ALA A 12 -9.17 -13.66 -4.22
C ALA A 12 -7.65 -13.81 -4.32
N ALA A 13 -7.03 -13.34 -5.40
CA ALA A 13 -5.58 -13.40 -5.55
C ALA A 13 -4.87 -12.49 -4.54
N VAL A 14 -5.36 -11.27 -4.30
CA VAL A 14 -4.86 -10.37 -3.25
C VAL A 14 -4.93 -11.08 -1.90
N HIS A 15 -6.10 -11.61 -1.54
CA HIS A 15 -6.29 -12.30 -0.27
C HIS A 15 -5.29 -13.46 -0.10
N LEU A 16 -5.20 -14.37 -1.07
CA LEU A 16 -4.31 -15.54 -1.00
C LEU A 16 -2.82 -15.17 -1.02
N PHE A 17 -2.41 -14.24 -1.88
CA PHE A 17 -1.01 -13.81 -1.93
C PHE A 17 -0.59 -13.16 -0.63
N LEU A 18 -1.46 -12.36 0.00
CA LEU A 18 -1.17 -11.76 1.28
C LEU A 18 -1.24 -12.78 2.42
N GLN A 19 -2.20 -13.71 2.47
CA GLN A 19 -2.29 -14.65 3.58
C GLN A 19 -1.18 -15.71 3.62
N GLN A 20 -0.89 -16.37 2.49
CA GLN A 20 0.01 -17.54 2.46
C GLN A 20 1.27 -17.35 1.57
N GLY A 21 1.35 -16.25 0.83
CA GLY A 21 2.46 -15.92 -0.08
C GLY A 21 2.22 -16.35 -1.53
N TYR A 22 2.93 -15.70 -2.46
CA TYR A 22 2.82 -15.96 -3.90
C TYR A 22 3.27 -17.37 -4.28
N ALA A 23 4.43 -17.82 -3.75
CA ALA A 23 5.00 -19.12 -4.08
C ALA A 23 4.06 -20.28 -3.74
N ARG A 24 3.35 -20.19 -2.60
CA ARG A 24 2.42 -21.23 -2.11
C ARG A 24 1.02 -21.16 -2.71
N THR A 25 0.67 -20.06 -3.36
CA THR A 25 -0.64 -19.90 -4.00
C THR A 25 -0.66 -20.58 -5.37
N GLN A 26 -1.70 -21.36 -5.63
CA GLN A 26 -1.94 -22.06 -6.89
C GLN A 26 -3.19 -21.50 -7.58
N ILE A 27 -3.28 -21.61 -8.91
CA ILE A 27 -4.49 -21.24 -9.67
C ILE A 27 -5.73 -21.97 -9.16
N SER A 28 -5.59 -23.22 -8.72
CA SER A 28 -6.68 -24.00 -8.12
C SER A 28 -7.20 -23.43 -6.81
N HIS A 29 -6.36 -22.75 -6.02
CA HIS A 29 -6.78 -22.06 -4.81
C HIS A 29 -7.64 -20.84 -5.16
N ILE A 30 -7.17 -20.02 -6.10
CA ILE A 30 -7.90 -18.84 -6.59
C ILE A 30 -9.25 -19.26 -7.20
N ALA A 31 -9.25 -20.27 -8.07
CA ALA A 31 -10.48 -20.79 -8.68
C ALA A 31 -11.51 -21.23 -7.63
N ARG A 32 -11.05 -21.93 -6.57
CA ARG A 32 -11.91 -22.38 -5.48
C ARG A 32 -12.51 -21.23 -4.69
N GLU A 33 -11.72 -20.19 -4.39
CA GLU A 33 -12.17 -19.03 -3.63
C GLU A 33 -13.18 -18.18 -4.41
N VAL A 34 -12.99 -18.04 -5.72
CA VAL A 34 -13.93 -17.37 -6.62
C VAL A 34 -15.19 -18.23 -6.88
N GLY A 35 -15.11 -19.55 -6.67
CA GLY A 35 -16.21 -20.48 -6.95
C GLY A 35 -16.34 -20.88 -8.43
N VAL A 36 -15.23 -20.92 -9.17
CA VAL A 36 -15.19 -21.27 -10.60
C VAL A 36 -14.24 -22.43 -10.90
N SER A 37 -14.28 -22.93 -12.13
CA SER A 37 -13.32 -23.97 -12.56
C SER A 37 -11.94 -23.38 -12.84
N VAL A 38 -10.89 -24.21 -12.74
CA VAL A 38 -9.53 -23.81 -13.15
C VAL A 38 -9.48 -23.39 -14.63
N GLY A 39 -10.22 -24.07 -15.51
CA GLY A 39 -10.33 -23.69 -16.92
C GLY A 39 -10.96 -22.31 -17.11
N THR A 40 -11.87 -21.89 -16.23
CA THR A 40 -12.44 -20.54 -16.23
C THR A 40 -11.39 -19.49 -15.87
N ILE A 41 -10.47 -19.77 -14.95
CA ILE A 41 -9.36 -18.85 -14.67
C ILE A 41 -8.46 -18.72 -15.89
N TYR A 42 -8.11 -19.84 -16.55
CA TYR A 42 -7.28 -19.83 -17.76
C TYR A 42 -7.92 -19.16 -18.97
N HIS A 43 -9.26 -19.04 -18.99
CA HIS A 43 -9.94 -18.22 -19.98
C HIS A 43 -9.65 -16.73 -19.78
N ASP A 44 -9.55 -16.27 -18.53
CA ASP A 44 -9.38 -14.85 -18.21
C ASP A 44 -7.91 -14.44 -18.08
N PHE A 45 -7.04 -15.31 -17.58
CA PHE A 45 -5.62 -15.05 -17.37
C PHE A 45 -4.76 -16.21 -17.88
N ALA A 46 -3.65 -15.92 -18.54
CA ALA A 46 -2.75 -16.95 -19.06
C ALA A 46 -2.10 -17.78 -17.94
N GLY A 47 -1.92 -17.19 -16.75
CA GLY A 47 -1.28 -17.86 -15.63
C GLY A 47 -1.25 -17.06 -14.34
N LYS A 48 -0.56 -17.62 -13.35
CA LYS A 48 -0.45 -17.04 -12.00
C LYS A 48 0.39 -15.76 -12.00
N GLN A 49 1.40 -15.69 -12.87
CA GLN A 49 2.26 -14.53 -12.99
C GLN A 49 1.48 -13.32 -13.51
N GLU A 50 0.62 -13.53 -14.51
CA GLU A 50 -0.23 -12.48 -15.08
C GLU A 50 -1.25 -11.96 -14.07
N ILE A 51 -1.82 -12.84 -13.25
CA ILE A 51 -2.69 -12.42 -12.12
C ILE A 51 -1.90 -11.56 -11.13
N MET A 52 -0.67 -11.96 -10.79
CA MET A 52 0.19 -11.21 -9.88
C MET A 52 0.59 -9.84 -10.45
N HIS A 53 0.98 -9.77 -11.73
CA HIS A 53 1.24 -8.50 -12.40
C HIS A 53 -0.01 -7.62 -12.47
N PHE A 54 -1.18 -8.21 -12.71
CA PHE A 54 -2.45 -7.51 -12.71
C PHE A 54 -2.77 -6.88 -11.34
N VAL A 55 -2.58 -7.62 -10.25
CA VAL A 55 -2.72 -7.12 -8.87
C VAL A 55 -1.78 -5.94 -8.60
N LEU A 56 -0.50 -6.09 -8.95
CA LEU A 56 0.48 -5.02 -8.77
C LEU A 56 0.17 -3.79 -9.63
N LYS A 57 -0.27 -3.98 -10.89
CA LYS A 57 -0.69 -2.90 -11.77
C LYS A 57 -1.90 -2.15 -11.22
N CYS A 58 -2.87 -2.84 -10.65
CA CYS A 58 -4.04 -2.22 -10.01
C CYS A 58 -3.64 -1.34 -8.82
N THR A 59 -2.56 -1.69 -8.10
CA THR A 59 -2.05 -0.88 -6.99
C THR A 59 -1.51 0.47 -7.46
N ILE A 60 -0.81 0.51 -8.60
CA ILE A 60 -0.17 1.73 -9.11
C ILE A 60 -1.00 2.51 -10.13
N SER A 61 -2.13 1.95 -10.56
CA SER A 61 -3.04 2.54 -11.52
C SER A 61 -4.49 2.36 -11.03
N PRO A 62 -4.99 3.22 -10.12
CA PRO A 62 -6.38 3.18 -9.69
C PRO A 62 -7.32 3.25 -10.89
N GLY A 63 -8.33 2.36 -10.91
CA GLY A 63 -9.25 2.21 -12.05
C GLY A 63 -8.75 1.29 -13.17
N TYR A 64 -7.53 0.73 -13.07
CA TYR A 64 -7.08 -0.31 -14.01
C TYR A 64 -7.99 -1.54 -13.97
N LEU A 65 -8.51 -1.87 -12.77
CA LEU A 65 -9.45 -2.98 -12.55
C LEU A 65 -10.75 -2.85 -13.35
N GLU A 66 -11.18 -1.63 -13.65
CA GLU A 66 -12.44 -1.34 -14.34
C GLU A 66 -12.28 -1.31 -15.87
N LYS A 67 -11.06 -1.51 -16.39
CA LYS A 67 -10.82 -1.55 -17.84
C LYS A 67 -11.30 -2.86 -18.45
N ASP A 68 -11.62 -2.80 -19.73
CA ASP A 68 -11.83 -3.99 -20.55
C ASP A 68 -10.50 -4.50 -21.09
N PHE A 69 -10.34 -5.83 -21.12
CA PHE A 69 -9.13 -6.52 -21.55
C PHE A 69 -9.46 -7.60 -22.56
N GLU A 70 -8.60 -7.76 -23.56
CA GLU A 70 -8.58 -8.98 -24.36
C GLU A 70 -8.16 -10.18 -23.49
N ARG A 71 -8.79 -11.33 -23.76
CA ARG A 71 -8.68 -12.53 -22.93
C ARG A 71 -8.06 -13.68 -23.71
N PRO A 72 -7.19 -14.49 -23.08
CA PRO A 72 -6.70 -14.33 -21.71
C PRO A 72 -5.75 -13.12 -21.58
N VAL A 73 -5.74 -12.50 -20.41
CA VAL A 73 -4.74 -11.49 -20.04
C VAL A 73 -3.36 -12.15 -20.05
N THR A 74 -2.45 -11.60 -20.84
CA THR A 74 -1.07 -12.08 -21.00
C THR A 74 -0.06 -11.07 -20.47
N ASP A 75 1.19 -11.52 -20.36
CA ASP A 75 2.31 -10.69 -19.87
C ASP A 75 2.63 -9.46 -20.74
N ASP A 76 2.16 -9.44 -22.00
CA ASP A 76 2.36 -8.31 -22.91
C ASP A 76 1.83 -6.98 -22.36
N LEU A 77 0.78 -7.04 -21.51
CA LEU A 77 0.20 -5.86 -20.86
C LEU A 77 1.03 -5.31 -19.70
N PHE A 78 2.01 -6.07 -19.20
CA PHE A 78 2.77 -5.75 -17.99
C PHE A 78 4.26 -5.55 -18.25
N ARG A 79 4.66 -5.41 -19.51
CA ARG A 79 6.04 -5.10 -19.89
C ARG A 79 6.50 -3.81 -19.22
N GLY A 80 7.55 -3.88 -18.41
CA GLY A 80 8.10 -2.73 -17.68
C GLY A 80 7.36 -2.38 -16.39
N LEU A 81 6.41 -3.20 -15.94
CA LEU A 81 5.63 -2.94 -14.71
C LEU A 81 6.50 -2.67 -13.49
N GLU A 82 7.61 -3.40 -13.32
CA GLU A 82 8.52 -3.14 -12.19
C GLU A 82 9.06 -1.70 -12.20
N GLU A 83 9.50 -1.20 -13.36
CA GLU A 83 10.00 0.16 -13.49
C GLU A 83 8.87 1.18 -13.30
N GLU A 84 7.66 0.89 -13.78
CA GLU A 84 6.49 1.74 -13.52
C GLU A 84 6.19 1.85 -12.01
N ILE A 85 6.20 0.72 -11.29
CA ILE A 85 6.01 0.71 -9.82
C ILE A 85 7.07 1.58 -9.17
N MET A 86 8.31 1.46 -9.62
CA MET A 86 9.42 2.26 -9.08
C MET A 86 9.28 3.74 -9.33
N GLN A 87 8.83 4.13 -10.51
CA GLN A 87 8.57 5.54 -10.82
C GLN A 87 7.45 6.11 -9.95
N VAL A 88 6.38 5.32 -9.71
CA VAL A 88 5.27 5.72 -8.83
C VAL A 88 5.76 5.91 -7.40
N PHE A 89 6.53 4.97 -6.85
CA PHE A 89 7.08 5.10 -5.49
C PHE A 89 8.04 6.28 -5.36
N ARG A 90 8.97 6.47 -6.31
CA ARG A 90 9.88 7.63 -6.31
C ARG A 90 9.11 8.95 -6.34
N LYS A 91 8.17 9.09 -7.28
CA LYS A 91 7.33 10.29 -7.41
C LYS A 91 6.48 10.53 -6.15
N SER A 92 5.96 9.47 -5.53
CA SER A 92 5.21 9.56 -4.27
C SER A 92 6.10 10.11 -3.14
N ALA A 93 7.32 9.59 -2.98
CA ALA A 93 8.28 10.06 -1.98
C ALA A 93 8.74 11.52 -2.24
N GLU A 94 8.99 11.87 -3.50
CA GLU A 94 9.33 13.24 -3.91
C GLU A 94 8.19 14.22 -3.61
N ASN A 95 6.95 13.86 -3.96
CA ASN A 95 5.78 14.67 -3.64
C ASN A 95 5.59 14.82 -2.13
N PHE A 96 5.73 13.73 -1.38
CA PHE A 96 5.58 13.73 0.07
C PHE A 96 6.64 14.62 0.74
N SER A 97 7.91 14.45 0.39
CA SER A 97 9.00 15.27 0.93
C SER A 97 8.97 16.72 0.42
N GLY A 98 8.44 16.95 -0.78
CA GLY A 98 8.31 18.28 -1.39
C GLY A 98 7.38 19.22 -0.62
N ARG A 99 6.35 18.71 0.08
CA ARG A 99 5.43 19.54 0.88
C ARG A 99 6.17 20.29 2.00
N LEU A 100 7.28 19.73 2.52
CA LEU A 100 8.17 20.34 3.52
C LEU A 100 8.92 21.53 2.92
N LYS A 101 9.48 21.33 1.72
CA LYS A 101 10.33 22.32 1.04
C LYS A 101 9.54 23.50 0.48
N GLN A 102 8.28 23.27 0.11
CA GLN A 102 7.43 24.29 -0.48
C GLN A 102 6.95 25.35 0.53
N GLY A 103 7.29 25.22 1.82
CA GLY A 103 7.02 26.27 2.80
C GLY A 103 5.55 26.67 2.87
N LYS A 104 4.62 25.74 2.63
CA LYS A 104 3.20 26.00 2.87
C LYS A 104 3.07 26.28 4.36
N GLU A 105 2.88 27.56 4.72
CA GLU A 105 2.66 28.01 6.09
C GLU A 105 1.48 27.26 6.75
N ALA A 106 0.61 26.64 5.95
CA ALA A 106 -0.52 25.83 6.35
C ALA A 106 -0.29 24.30 6.43
N TYR A 107 0.91 23.77 6.15
CA TYR A 107 1.14 22.33 6.32
C TYR A 107 1.47 22.01 7.77
N ASP A 108 0.52 21.39 8.46
CA ASP A 108 0.56 21.09 9.89
C ASP A 108 0.67 19.59 10.19
N PHE A 109 0.74 19.27 11.48
CA PHE A 109 0.84 17.88 11.94
C PHE A 109 -0.39 17.03 11.57
N PRO A 110 -1.65 17.48 11.77
CA PRO A 110 -2.82 16.75 11.28
C PRO A 110 -2.77 16.46 9.78
N SER A 111 -2.40 17.44 8.95
CA SER A 111 -2.27 17.26 7.50
C SER A 111 -1.22 16.19 7.17
N LEU A 112 -0.07 16.22 7.85
CA LEU A 112 0.97 15.18 7.69
C LEU A 112 0.43 13.78 7.98
N ILE A 113 -0.24 13.59 9.11
CA ILE A 113 -0.76 12.28 9.52
C ILE A 113 -1.82 11.80 8.53
N SER A 114 -2.73 12.68 8.13
CA SER A 114 -3.76 12.40 7.13
C SER A 114 -3.16 11.97 5.79
N ASP A 115 -2.20 12.73 5.27
CA ASP A 115 -1.55 12.43 3.99
C ASP A 115 -0.70 11.15 4.04
N ALA A 116 0.00 10.91 5.15
CA ALA A 116 0.75 9.68 5.36
C ALA A 116 -0.17 8.46 5.40
N PHE A 117 -1.32 8.56 6.07
CA PHE A 117 -2.33 7.50 6.09
C PHE A 117 -2.84 7.21 4.67
N ASP A 118 -3.26 8.24 3.94
CA ASP A 118 -3.81 8.07 2.58
C ASP A 118 -2.79 7.43 1.64
N MET A 119 -1.52 7.83 1.75
CA MET A 119 -0.43 7.25 0.97
C MET A 119 -0.22 5.76 1.28
N LEU A 120 -0.19 5.39 2.57
CA LEU A 120 -0.04 3.98 2.98
C LEU A 120 -1.24 3.15 2.54
N ALA A 121 -2.45 3.68 2.71
CA ALA A 121 -3.70 3.02 2.32
C ALA A 121 -3.79 2.80 0.81
N GLN A 122 -3.40 3.79 0.00
CA GLN A 122 -3.44 3.72 -1.44
C GLN A 122 -2.56 2.59 -2.00
N TYR A 123 -1.37 2.39 -1.43
CA TYR A 123 -0.39 1.42 -1.93
C TYR A 123 -0.33 0.12 -1.11
N ALA A 124 -1.26 -0.07 -0.16
CA ALA A 124 -1.24 -1.13 0.85
C ALA A 124 -0.98 -2.52 0.26
N VAL A 125 -1.74 -2.93 -0.76
CA VAL A 125 -1.65 -4.25 -1.38
C VAL A 125 -0.26 -4.49 -1.96
N GLY A 126 0.25 -3.55 -2.76
CA GLY A 126 1.57 -3.67 -3.37
C GLY A 126 2.70 -3.67 -2.34
N CYS A 127 2.63 -2.80 -1.33
CA CYS A 127 3.61 -2.78 -0.26
C CYS A 127 3.65 -4.10 0.52
N LEU A 128 2.50 -4.59 0.99
CA LEU A 128 2.40 -5.87 1.70
C LEU A 128 2.82 -7.06 0.83
N PHE A 129 2.49 -7.02 -0.46
CA PHE A 129 2.94 -8.04 -1.40
C PHE A 129 4.47 -8.08 -1.48
N ILE A 130 5.12 -6.93 -1.63
CA ILE A 130 6.58 -6.85 -1.72
C ILE A 130 7.24 -7.36 -0.42
N GLU A 131 6.70 -6.97 0.73
CA GLU A 131 7.22 -7.39 2.04
C GLU A 131 7.16 -8.91 2.23
N LYS A 132 6.03 -9.52 1.88
CA LYS A 132 5.82 -10.97 2.03
C LYS A 132 6.59 -11.80 1.02
N ASN A 133 6.92 -11.23 -0.14
CA ASN A 133 7.58 -11.94 -1.24
C ASN A 133 8.98 -11.40 -1.54
N GLN A 134 9.65 -10.78 -0.55
CA GLN A 134 10.94 -10.12 -0.74
C GLN A 134 12.07 -11.03 -1.25
N PHE A 135 11.99 -12.33 -0.97
CA PHE A 135 12.97 -13.33 -1.43
C PHE A 135 12.69 -13.78 -2.86
N ASP A 136 11.43 -13.78 -3.28
CA ASP A 136 11.03 -14.12 -4.65
C ASP A 136 11.29 -12.95 -5.61
N PHE A 137 11.21 -11.70 -5.10
CA PHE A 137 11.36 -10.47 -5.89
C PHE A 137 12.44 -9.52 -5.30
N PRO A 138 13.73 -9.89 -5.32
CA PRO A 138 14.78 -9.18 -4.60
C PRO A 138 15.06 -7.75 -5.12
N VAL A 139 14.84 -7.50 -6.42
CA VAL A 139 15.01 -6.16 -7.02
C VAL A 139 13.92 -5.24 -6.50
N LEU A 140 12.66 -5.66 -6.60
CA LEU A 140 11.50 -4.91 -6.10
C LEU A 140 11.59 -4.67 -4.59
N ALA A 141 12.04 -5.67 -3.82
CA ALA A 141 12.24 -5.54 -2.38
C ALA A 141 13.33 -4.53 -1.99
N ARG A 142 14.47 -4.54 -2.67
CA ARG A 142 15.56 -3.56 -2.43
C ARG A 142 15.07 -2.14 -2.66
N ASN A 143 14.45 -1.94 -3.81
CA ASN A 143 13.86 -0.70 -4.24
C ASN A 143 12.78 -0.18 -3.26
N TYR A 144 11.92 -1.07 -2.78
CA TYR A 144 10.91 -0.72 -1.78
C TYR A 144 11.54 -0.34 -0.44
N ARG A 145 12.63 -1.01 -0.03
CA ARG A 145 13.40 -0.63 1.17
C ARG A 145 13.98 0.77 1.04
N GLU A 146 14.58 1.10 -0.09
CA GLU A 146 15.07 2.46 -0.37
C GLU A 146 13.93 3.48 -0.27
N TYR A 147 12.76 3.20 -0.87
CA TYR A 147 11.59 4.06 -0.73
C TYR A 147 11.17 4.25 0.74
N ARG A 148 11.09 3.18 1.54
CA ARG A 148 10.75 3.25 2.97
C ARG A 148 11.75 4.12 3.74
N GLU A 149 13.05 3.99 3.48
CA GLU A 149 14.08 4.82 4.12
C GLU A 149 13.85 6.32 3.84
N HIS A 150 13.55 6.69 2.59
CA HIS A 150 13.24 8.08 2.23
C HIS A 150 11.94 8.58 2.89
N PHE A 151 10.91 7.73 2.97
CA PHE A 151 9.65 8.08 3.63
C PHE A 151 9.85 8.34 5.14
N PHE A 152 10.59 7.47 5.85
CA PHE A 152 10.91 7.66 7.26
C PHE A 152 11.78 8.89 7.51
N ALA A 153 12.74 9.17 6.63
CA ALA A 153 13.55 10.38 6.70
C ALA A 153 12.69 11.64 6.53
N ALA A 154 11.75 11.64 5.57
CA ALA A 154 10.82 12.75 5.35
C ALA A 154 9.93 12.96 6.58
N MET A 155 9.31 11.90 7.12
CA MET A 155 8.50 11.97 8.35
C MET A 155 9.29 12.56 9.51
N THR A 156 10.52 12.10 9.74
CA THR A 156 11.39 12.63 10.81
C THR A 156 11.73 14.10 10.61
N GLY A 157 11.92 14.52 9.35
CA GLY A 157 12.11 15.92 8.98
C GLY A 157 10.90 16.79 9.32
N TYR A 158 9.69 16.33 9.01
CA TYR A 158 8.45 17.04 9.40
C TYR A 158 8.29 17.14 10.91
N LEU A 159 8.47 16.04 11.64
CA LEU A 159 8.35 16.07 13.11
C LEU A 159 9.36 17.03 13.74
N SER A 160 10.59 17.08 13.22
CA SER A 160 11.58 18.05 13.67
C SER A 160 11.12 19.49 13.43
N LEU A 161 10.62 19.78 12.22
CA LEU A 161 10.13 21.12 11.88
C LEU A 161 8.95 21.54 12.78
N PHE A 162 7.98 20.66 12.98
CA PHE A 162 6.81 20.96 13.81
C PHE A 162 7.17 21.14 15.28
N MET A 163 8.15 20.37 15.77
CA MET A 163 8.67 20.52 17.13
C MET A 163 9.41 21.86 17.29
N GLU A 164 10.24 22.27 16.32
CA GLU A 164 10.94 23.56 16.34
C GLU A 164 9.99 24.75 16.26
N LYS A 165 8.86 24.59 15.56
CA LYS A 165 7.77 25.59 15.52
C LYS A 165 6.84 25.57 16.75
N GLY A 166 7.04 24.65 17.69
CA GLY A 166 6.18 24.49 18.88
C GLY A 166 4.77 23.96 18.57
N MET A 167 4.55 23.38 17.38
CA MET A 167 3.24 22.82 16.99
C MET A 167 2.99 21.46 17.65
N ILE A 168 4.06 20.72 17.93
CA ILE A 168 4.01 19.45 18.65
C ILE A 168 4.94 19.50 19.86
N ARG A 169 4.64 18.67 20.86
CA ARG A 169 5.45 18.55 22.07
C ARG A 169 6.89 18.11 21.77
N PRO A 170 7.87 18.46 22.63
CA PRO A 170 9.23 17.96 22.52
C PRO A 170 9.31 16.43 22.46
N LEU A 171 10.08 15.92 21.50
CA LEU A 171 10.28 14.49 21.29
C LEU A 171 11.66 14.07 21.83
N LYS A 172 11.70 13.11 22.75
CA LYS A 172 12.95 12.61 23.35
C LYS A 172 13.82 11.85 22.34
N ASN A 173 13.20 11.06 21.47
CA ASN A 173 13.85 10.34 20.38
C ASN A 173 12.97 10.47 19.14
N LYS A 174 13.46 11.19 18.13
CA LYS A 174 12.66 11.59 16.96
C LYS A 174 12.44 10.38 16.05
N GLU A 175 13.47 9.59 15.84
CA GLU A 175 13.49 8.43 14.95
C GLU A 175 12.56 7.33 15.44
N LEU A 176 12.61 7.01 16.74
CA LEU A 176 11.70 6.03 17.36
C LEU A 176 10.26 6.55 17.42
N THR A 177 10.07 7.86 17.60
CA THR A 177 8.73 8.45 17.53
C THR A 177 8.18 8.38 16.11
N THR A 178 8.99 8.70 15.10
CA THR A 178 8.63 8.53 13.69
C THR A 178 8.23 7.08 13.42
N ALA A 179 9.05 6.12 13.85
CA ALA A 179 8.73 4.71 13.68
C ALA A 179 7.41 4.35 14.35
N LEU A 180 7.18 4.76 15.60
CA LEU A 180 5.91 4.50 16.28
C LEU A 180 4.70 5.05 15.49
N ILE A 181 4.79 6.29 15.01
CA ILE A 181 3.73 6.92 14.22
C ILE A 181 3.50 6.14 12.92
N VAL A 182 4.56 5.87 12.16
CA VAL A 182 4.46 5.19 10.87
C VAL A 182 3.94 3.76 11.03
N GLU A 183 4.42 3.00 12.02
CA GLU A 183 3.95 1.64 12.28
C GLU A 183 2.48 1.63 12.72
N GLN A 184 2.03 2.61 13.52
CA GLN A 184 0.61 2.75 13.84
C GLN A 184 -0.21 3.03 12.58
N LEU A 185 0.20 3.98 11.74
CA LEU A 185 -0.51 4.27 10.49
C LEU A 185 -0.51 3.07 9.54
N ALA A 186 0.62 2.39 9.37
CA ALA A 186 0.76 1.22 8.51
C ALA A 186 -0.16 0.09 8.96
N TRP A 187 -0.26 -0.16 10.26
CA TRP A 187 -1.18 -1.16 10.79
C TRP A 187 -2.63 -0.89 10.38
N TRP A 188 -3.12 0.32 10.62
CA TRP A 188 -4.52 0.68 10.35
C TRP A 188 -4.82 0.85 8.85
N ALA A 189 -3.88 1.39 8.09
CA ALA A 189 -4.03 1.64 6.65
C ALA A 189 -3.82 0.38 5.78
N MET A 190 -2.99 -0.56 6.25
CA MET A 190 -2.54 -1.71 5.48
C MET A 190 -2.89 -3.03 6.17
N ASP A 191 -2.22 -3.37 7.28
CA ASP A 191 -2.24 -4.73 7.83
C ASP A 191 -3.61 -5.16 8.36
N MET A 192 -4.35 -4.27 9.03
CA MET A 192 -5.63 -4.60 9.66
C MET A 192 -6.60 -5.29 8.69
N ARG A 193 -6.57 -4.92 7.41
CA ARG A 193 -7.48 -5.45 6.38
C ARG A 193 -7.15 -6.86 5.91
N TYR A 194 -5.88 -7.27 6.02
CA TYR A 194 -5.39 -8.49 5.39
C TYR A 194 -4.79 -9.48 6.40
N ASN A 195 -4.32 -8.98 7.54
CA ASN A 195 -3.52 -9.69 8.53
C ASN A 195 -4.14 -9.63 9.94
N SER A 196 -5.26 -8.93 10.16
CA SER A 196 -5.94 -8.95 11.45
C SER A 196 -6.46 -10.36 11.78
N PHE A 197 -6.28 -10.77 13.03
CA PHE A 197 -6.87 -12.01 13.53
C PHE A 197 -8.39 -11.88 13.71
N GLU A 198 -8.87 -10.70 14.07
CA GLU A 198 -10.28 -10.39 14.26
C GLU A 198 -10.86 -9.77 12.99
N GLU A 199 -11.98 -10.29 12.51
CA GLU A 199 -12.70 -9.72 11.36
C GLU A 199 -13.43 -8.45 11.76
N HIS A 200 -12.74 -7.32 11.61
CA HIS A 200 -13.32 -5.99 11.82
C HIS A 200 -13.76 -5.40 10.48
N HIS A 201 -15.04 -5.10 10.32
CA HIS A 201 -15.56 -4.36 9.18
C HIS A 201 -15.35 -2.85 9.39
N ILE A 202 -14.09 -2.42 9.45
CA ILE A 202 -13.72 -1.01 9.67
C ILE A 202 -13.39 -0.37 8.32
N SER A 203 -14.05 0.74 8.00
CA SER A 203 -13.78 1.47 6.77
C SER A 203 -12.40 2.16 6.84
N LEU A 204 -11.87 2.56 5.68
CA LEU A 204 -10.60 3.31 5.63
C LEU A 204 -10.73 4.68 6.28
N GLU A 205 -11.94 5.26 6.20
CA GLU A 205 -12.29 6.53 6.80
C GLU A 205 -12.30 6.42 8.32
N ASP A 206 -13.02 5.44 8.88
CA ASP A 206 -13.05 5.20 10.34
C ASP A 206 -11.65 4.89 10.89
N ALA A 207 -10.88 4.05 10.19
CA ALA A 207 -9.50 3.73 10.58
C ALA A 207 -8.62 4.99 10.61
N LYS A 208 -8.79 5.88 9.63
CA LYS A 208 -8.08 7.15 9.57
C LYS A 208 -8.49 8.07 10.72
N GLU A 209 -9.78 8.19 11.00
CA GLU A 209 -10.30 8.99 12.11
C GLU A 209 -9.72 8.55 13.45
N VAL A 210 -9.67 7.23 13.72
CA VAL A 210 -9.08 6.68 14.94
C VAL A 210 -7.58 7.01 15.06
N CYS A 211 -6.82 6.86 13.97
CA CYS A 211 -5.40 7.24 13.95
C CYS A 211 -5.20 8.74 14.20
N MET A 212 -5.99 9.57 13.50
CA MET A 212 -5.92 11.01 13.60
C MET A 212 -6.25 11.49 15.01
N ASP A 213 -7.35 11.03 15.60
CA ASP A 213 -7.75 11.37 16.96
C ASP A 213 -6.64 11.07 17.97
N ASN A 214 -6.11 9.84 17.96
CA ASN A 214 -5.06 9.44 18.89
C ASN A 214 -3.77 10.23 18.70
N LEU A 215 -3.27 10.35 17.47
CA LEU A 215 -1.98 11.00 17.19
C LEU A 215 -2.05 12.51 17.40
N VAL A 216 -3.12 13.17 16.98
CA VAL A 216 -3.28 14.61 17.17
C VAL A 216 -3.29 14.95 18.66
N HIS A 217 -4.11 14.27 19.46
CA HIS A 217 -4.16 14.49 20.90
C HIS A 217 -2.85 14.13 21.62
N ALA A 218 -2.14 13.10 21.15
CA ALA A 218 -0.91 12.65 21.79
C ALA A 218 0.27 13.60 21.55
N TYR A 219 0.28 14.39 20.47
CA TYR A 219 1.46 15.16 20.06
C TYR A 219 1.24 16.66 19.96
N MET A 220 0.08 17.15 19.55
CA MET A 220 -0.14 18.59 19.43
C MET A 220 -0.14 19.26 20.81
N GLN A 221 0.46 20.44 20.89
CA GLN A 221 0.33 21.29 22.06
C GLN A 221 -0.95 22.11 21.92
N VAL A 222 -1.79 22.06 22.96
CA VAL A 222 -2.98 22.92 23.10
C VAL A 222 -2.54 24.30 23.58
#